data_AF-A0A7C5VD39-F1
#
_entry.id   AF-A0A7C5VD39-F1
#
_cell.length_a   1.000
_cell.length_b   1.000
_cell.length_c   1.000
_cell.angle_alpha   90.00
_cell.angle_beta   90.00
_cell.angle_gamma   90.00
#
_symmetry.space_group_name_H-M   'P 1'
#
loop_
_entity.id
_entity.type
_entity.pdbx_description
1 polymer ?
#
loop_
_entity_poly.entity_id
_entity_poly.type
_entity_poly.pdbx_seq_one_letter_code
_entity_poly.pdbx_strand_id
1 'polypeptide(L)'
;MSEVILISVVIALGVFLLLLGYAWSSAEFHRSTEQTNREVIRQWSLLTVEHAHLSGDGTAVVWLSNPGRYQLVVLRCVVYQAGSNPPSTPYRELTRVPPEMREAKRVDCEVTGSGPNYVVEVFAMPEPLYDPHNPTDNAQYGLLIRYPLGGEVP
;
A
#
# COMPACT_ATOMS: atom_id res chain seq x y z
N MET A 1 -25.04 34.17 -49.44
CA MET A 1 -23.75 34.38 -48.73
C MET A 1 -23.87 34.14 -47.23
N SER A 2 -24.93 34.61 -46.55
CA SER A 2 -25.18 34.36 -45.12
C SER A 2 -25.31 32.86 -44.74
N GLU A 3 -25.93 32.05 -45.61
CA GLU A 3 -26.12 30.60 -45.36
C GLU A 3 -24.80 29.81 -45.30
N VAL A 4 -23.84 30.15 -46.15
CA VAL A 4 -22.52 29.47 -46.17
C VAL A 4 -21.74 29.77 -44.89
N ILE A 5 -21.86 30.99 -44.36
CA ILE A 5 -21.23 31.40 -43.10
C ILE A 5 -21.88 30.65 -41.92
N LEU A 6 -23.21 30.54 -41.90
CA LEU A 6 -23.93 29.79 -40.86
C LEU A 6 -23.53 28.30 -40.85
N ILE A 7 -23.48 27.65 -42.02
CA ILE A 7 -23.09 26.24 -42.14
C ILE A 7 -21.64 26.04 -41.68
N SER A 8 -20.72 26.93 -42.08
CA SER A 8 -19.33 26.91 -41.64
C SER A 8 -19.20 26.99 -40.12
N VAL A 9 -19.93 27.90 -39.48
CA VAL A 9 -19.90 28.07 -38.01
C VAL A 9 -20.43 26.83 -37.31
N VAL A 10 -21.52 26.22 -37.82
CA VAL A 10 -22.09 25.00 -37.24
C VAL A 10 -21.10 23.84 -37.34
N ILE A 11 -20.44 23.65 -38.48
CA ILE A 11 -19.44 22.60 -38.66
C ILE A 11 -18.24 22.85 -37.73
N ALA A 12 -17.72 24.08 -37.68
CA ALA A 12 -16.61 24.42 -36.81
C ALA A 12 -16.92 24.17 -35.33
N LEU A 13 -18.13 24.54 -34.89
CA LEU A 13 -18.59 24.31 -33.52
C LEU A 13 -18.74 22.81 -33.22
N GLY A 14 -19.28 22.03 -34.16
CA GLY A 14 -19.40 20.58 -34.03
C GLY A 14 -18.04 19.89 -33.89
N VAL A 15 -17.06 20.27 -34.72
CA VAL A 15 -15.68 19.74 -34.66
C VAL A 15 -15.02 20.15 -33.34
N PHE A 16 -15.20 21.40 -32.90
CA PHE A 16 -14.64 21.88 -31.63
C PHE A 16 -15.16 21.09 -30.42
N LEU A 17 -16.49 20.87 -30.35
CA LEU A 17 -17.10 20.08 -29.27
C LEU A 17 -16.63 18.61 -29.30
N LEU A 18 -16.50 18.04 -30.49
CA LEU A 18 -15.98 16.68 -30.66
C LEU A 18 -14.54 16.57 -30.15
N LEU A 19 -13.65 17.52 -30.51
CA LEU A 19 -12.27 17.54 -30.03
C LEU A 19 -12.18 17.70 -28.51
N LEU A 20 -13.01 18.55 -27.91
CA LEU A 20 -13.10 18.68 -26.45
C LEU A 20 -13.55 17.37 -25.78
N GLY A 21 -14.54 16.67 -26.36
CA GLY A 21 -14.98 15.37 -25.87
C GLY A 21 -13.86 14.31 -25.93
N TYR A 22 -13.10 14.27 -27.02
CA TYR A 22 -11.95 13.37 -27.13
C TYR A 22 -10.84 13.71 -26.14
N ALA A 23 -10.49 14.99 -25.98
CA ALA A 23 -9.49 15.40 -25.01
C ALA A 23 -9.88 15.00 -23.58
N TRP A 24 -11.12 15.25 -23.18
CA TRP A 24 -11.58 14.90 -21.84
C TRP A 24 -11.64 13.39 -21.60
N SER A 25 -12.23 12.63 -22.54
CA SER A 25 -12.31 11.17 -22.43
C SER A 25 -10.93 10.51 -22.38
N SER A 26 -9.95 11.00 -23.15
CA SER A 26 -8.58 10.51 -23.09
C SER A 26 -7.93 10.78 -21.72
N ALA A 27 -8.13 11.96 -21.15
CA ALA A 27 -7.59 12.32 -19.85
C ALA A 27 -8.18 11.45 -18.72
N GLU A 28 -9.48 11.18 -18.75
CA GLU A 28 -10.13 10.30 -17.77
C GLU A 28 -9.71 8.84 -17.96
N PHE A 29 -9.55 8.39 -19.20
CA PHE A 29 -9.04 7.05 -19.49
C PHE A 29 -7.63 6.86 -18.90
N HIS A 30 -6.72 7.81 -19.10
CA HIS A 30 -5.38 7.74 -18.51
C HIS A 30 -5.43 7.65 -16.98
N ARG A 31 -6.20 8.52 -16.32
CA ARG A 31 -6.36 8.47 -14.85
C ARG A 31 -6.93 7.14 -14.37
N SER A 32 -7.93 6.61 -15.08
CA SER A 32 -8.53 5.32 -14.77
C SER A 32 -7.51 4.18 -14.90
N THR A 33 -6.71 4.16 -15.97
CA THR A 33 -5.67 3.13 -16.16
C THR A 33 -4.59 3.18 -15.08
N GLU A 34 -4.16 4.37 -14.66
CA GLU A 34 -3.21 4.52 -13.57
C GLU A 34 -3.77 3.98 -12.25
N GLN A 35 -5.03 4.32 -11.92
CA GLN A 35 -5.69 3.80 -10.72
C GLN A 35 -5.83 2.28 -10.77
N THR A 36 -6.24 1.71 -11.91
CA THR A 36 -6.33 0.26 -12.10
C THR A 36 -4.96 -0.40 -11.91
N ASN A 37 -3.89 0.17 -12.47
CA ASN A 37 -2.54 -0.36 -12.30
C ASN A 37 -2.11 -0.34 -10.82
N ARG A 38 -2.42 0.72 -10.07
CA ARG A 38 -2.12 0.81 -8.63
C ARG A 38 -2.87 -0.26 -7.84
N GLU A 39 -4.16 -0.46 -8.11
CA GLU A 39 -4.95 -1.50 -7.44
C GLU A 39 -4.48 -2.92 -7.81
N VAL A 40 -4.09 -3.15 -9.06
CA VAL A 40 -3.47 -4.42 -9.47
C VAL A 40 -2.15 -4.63 -8.71
N ILE A 41 -1.27 -3.64 -8.64
CA ILE A 41 -0.01 -3.79 -7.87
C ILE A 41 -0.31 -4.15 -6.42
N ARG A 42 -1.30 -3.48 -5.80
CA ARG A 42 -1.75 -3.77 -4.44
C ARG A 42 -2.30 -5.18 -4.28
N GLN A 43 -3.15 -5.65 -5.19
CA GLN A 43 -3.74 -6.98 -5.14
C GLN A 43 -2.71 -8.11 -5.25
N TRP A 44 -1.64 -7.88 -6.02
CA TRP A 44 -0.55 -8.85 -6.22
C TRP A 44 0.57 -8.72 -5.19
N SER A 45 0.41 -7.81 -4.24
CA SER A 45 1.34 -7.58 -3.14
C SER A 45 0.86 -8.33 -1.92
N LEU A 46 1.67 -9.27 -1.44
CA LEU A 46 1.32 -10.15 -0.34
C LEU A 46 2.48 -10.18 0.64
N LEU A 47 2.19 -9.97 1.92
CA LEU A 47 3.16 -10.09 2.99
C LEU A 47 2.63 -11.09 4.00
N THR A 48 3.50 -11.97 4.47
CA THR A 48 3.18 -12.97 5.47
C THR A 48 4.16 -12.86 6.63
N VAL A 49 3.62 -12.92 7.85
CA VAL A 49 4.42 -13.09 9.06
C VAL A 49 4.60 -14.58 9.25
N GLU A 50 5.82 -15.08 9.11
CA GLU A 50 6.09 -16.53 9.27
C GLU A 50 6.22 -16.88 10.74
N HIS A 51 7.02 -16.09 11.45
CA HIS A 51 7.33 -16.29 12.85
C HIS A 51 7.46 -14.92 13.52
N ALA A 52 7.13 -14.86 14.80
CA ALA A 52 7.37 -13.69 15.61
C ALA A 52 7.68 -14.12 17.05
N HIS A 53 8.64 -13.46 17.67
CA HIS A 53 9.13 -13.77 19.01
C HIS A 53 9.32 -12.49 19.81
N LEU A 54 8.80 -12.47 21.04
CA LEU A 54 9.02 -11.38 21.98
C LEU A 54 10.38 -11.56 22.65
N SER A 55 11.24 -10.56 22.53
CA SER A 55 12.51 -10.49 23.25
C SER A 55 12.27 -9.89 24.64
N GLY A 56 13.05 -10.36 25.62
CA GLY A 56 12.93 -9.92 27.03
C GLY A 56 13.37 -8.47 27.28
N ASP A 57 13.87 -7.77 26.26
CA ASP A 57 14.34 -6.38 26.29
C ASP A 57 13.27 -5.35 25.86
N GLY A 58 12.03 -5.78 25.65
CA GLY A 58 10.94 -4.91 25.18
C GLY A 58 10.90 -4.72 23.67
N THR A 59 11.63 -5.55 22.92
CA THR A 59 11.53 -5.63 21.46
C THR A 59 10.89 -6.94 21.03
N ALA A 60 10.40 -7.01 19.80
CA ALA A 60 9.93 -8.23 19.18
C ALA A 60 10.67 -8.45 17.86
N VAL A 61 11.08 -9.67 17.60
CA VAL A 61 11.68 -10.06 16.34
C VAL A 61 10.59 -10.71 15.49
N VAL A 62 10.36 -10.17 14.29
CA VAL A 62 9.34 -10.63 13.35
C VAL A 62 10.03 -11.05 12.04
N TRP A 63 9.70 -12.23 11.54
CA TRP A 63 10.18 -12.74 10.27
C TRP A 63 9.10 -12.61 9.22
N LEU A 64 9.40 -11.86 8.17
CA LEU A 64 8.47 -11.51 7.11
C LEU A 64 8.88 -12.21 5.82
N SER A 65 7.92 -12.81 5.14
CA SER A 65 8.10 -13.30 3.77
C SER A 65 7.08 -12.68 2.83
N ASN A 66 7.46 -12.61 1.55
CA ASN A 66 6.67 -11.98 0.50
C ASN A 66 6.38 -13.01 -0.59
N PRO A 67 5.21 -13.68 -0.55
CA PRO A 67 4.72 -14.51 -1.65
C PRO A 67 4.20 -13.70 -2.85
N GLY A 68 4.19 -12.37 -2.74
CA GLY A 68 3.72 -11.47 -3.79
C GLY A 68 4.67 -11.36 -4.97
N ARG A 69 4.25 -10.60 -5.99
CA ARG A 69 5.05 -10.35 -7.20
C ARG A 69 5.95 -9.12 -7.11
N TYR A 70 5.70 -8.24 -6.16
CA TYR A 70 6.38 -6.96 -6.03
C TYR A 70 7.16 -6.92 -4.73
N GLN A 71 8.34 -6.29 -4.75
CA GLN A 71 9.07 -5.97 -3.54
C GLN A 71 8.22 -5.08 -2.63
N LEU A 72 8.22 -5.35 -1.33
CA LEU A 72 7.48 -4.59 -0.34
C LEU A 72 8.43 -3.81 0.56
N VAL A 73 8.12 -2.54 0.78
CA VAL A 73 8.80 -1.64 1.72
C VAL A 73 8.02 -1.67 3.03
N VAL A 74 8.64 -2.15 4.09
CA VAL A 74 8.03 -2.17 5.43
C VAL A 74 8.25 -0.81 6.07
N LEU A 75 7.15 -0.13 6.40
CA LEU A 75 7.17 1.25 6.90
C LEU A 75 6.83 1.36 8.39
N ARG A 76 6.21 0.31 8.95
CA ARG A 76 5.86 0.27 10.37
C ARG A 76 5.80 -1.16 10.82
N CYS A 77 6.36 -1.45 11.99
CA CYS A 77 6.14 -2.70 12.69
C CYS A 77 5.98 -2.40 14.17
N VAL A 78 4.81 -2.71 14.70
CA VAL A 78 4.50 -2.52 16.11
C VAL A 78 3.88 -3.77 16.68
N VAL A 79 4.20 -4.06 17.93
CA VAL A 79 3.59 -5.15 18.67
C VAL A 79 2.88 -4.55 19.87
N TYR A 80 1.60 -4.84 20.01
CA TYR A 80 0.80 -4.27 21.09
C TYR A 80 -0.13 -5.31 21.72
N GLN A 81 -0.52 -5.08 22.96
CA GLN A 81 -1.40 -5.99 23.68
C GLN A 81 -2.73 -6.16 22.94
N ALA A 82 -3.19 -7.41 22.78
CA ALA A 82 -4.48 -7.69 22.16
C ALA A 82 -5.63 -6.97 22.89
N GLY A 83 -6.49 -6.29 22.14
CA GLY A 83 -7.59 -5.48 22.69
C GLY A 83 -7.21 -4.05 23.11
N SER A 84 -5.93 -3.68 23.05
CA SER A 84 -5.50 -2.29 23.21
C SER A 84 -5.47 -1.55 21.86
N ASN A 85 -5.38 -0.22 21.91
CA ASN A 85 -5.24 0.59 20.71
C ASN A 85 -3.81 0.45 20.15
N PRO A 86 -3.65 0.31 18.82
CA PRO A 86 -2.32 0.26 18.22
C PRO A 86 -1.58 1.58 18.48
N PRO A 87 -0.29 1.53 18.82
CA PRO A 87 0.51 2.72 19.04
C PRO A 87 0.63 3.55 17.76
N SER A 88 0.59 4.87 17.91
CA SER A 88 0.75 5.80 16.80
C SER A 88 2.24 6.01 16.50
N THR A 89 2.86 5.06 15.80
CA THR A 89 4.23 5.22 15.29
C THR A 89 4.25 5.80 13.88
N PRO A 90 5.21 6.68 13.57
CA PRO A 90 5.33 7.28 12.24
C PRO A 90 5.76 6.23 11.20
N TYR A 91 5.36 6.46 9.94
CA TYR A 91 5.83 5.64 8.82
C TYR A 91 7.28 5.98 8.50
N ARG A 92 8.17 5.01 8.68
CA ARG A 92 9.59 5.09 8.32
C ARG A 92 10.02 3.79 7.69
N GLU A 93 10.76 3.84 6.59
CA GLU A 93 11.34 2.65 6.00
C GLU A 93 12.20 1.89 7.03
N LEU A 94 11.74 0.69 7.39
CA LEU A 94 12.43 -0.24 8.28
C LEU A 94 13.27 -1.23 7.48
N THR A 95 12.67 -1.82 6.44
CA THR A 95 13.32 -2.80 5.58
C THR A 95 12.59 -2.96 4.24
N ARG A 96 13.19 -3.72 3.32
CA ARG A 96 12.58 -4.17 2.07
C ARG A 96 12.53 -5.69 2.02
N VAL A 97 11.38 -6.23 1.64
CA VAL A 97 11.13 -7.67 1.54
C VAL A 97 10.98 -8.02 0.04
N PRO A 98 12.01 -8.65 -0.57
CA PRO A 98 11.98 -8.97 -2.00
C PRO A 98 10.88 -9.99 -2.31
N PRO A 99 10.36 -10.02 -3.55
CA PRO A 99 9.32 -10.95 -3.97
C PRO A 99 9.92 -12.32 -4.24
N GLU A 100 10.33 -13.03 -3.20
CA GLU A 100 10.89 -14.38 -3.27
C GLU A 100 10.81 -14.95 -1.84
N MET A 101 9.93 -15.92 -1.58
CA MET A 101 9.80 -16.60 -0.27
C MET A 101 11.04 -17.46 0.09
N ARG A 102 12.19 -17.21 -0.53
CA ARG A 102 13.42 -17.95 -0.31
C ARG A 102 14.08 -17.59 1.01
N GLU A 103 13.88 -16.36 1.49
CA GLU A 103 14.49 -15.87 2.72
C GLU A 103 13.50 -14.97 3.46
N ALA A 104 13.12 -15.37 4.67
CA ALA A 104 12.34 -14.52 5.55
C ALA A 104 13.21 -13.38 6.09
N LYS A 105 12.75 -12.15 5.95
CA LYS A 105 13.45 -10.96 6.46
C LYS A 105 13.09 -10.68 7.90
N ARG A 106 14.13 -10.61 8.72
CA ARG A 106 14.04 -10.22 10.12
C ARG A 106 13.78 -8.72 10.23
N VAL A 107 12.81 -8.34 11.06
CA VAL A 107 12.48 -6.97 11.44
C VAL A 107 12.35 -6.91 12.95
N ASP A 108 13.02 -5.94 13.57
CA ASP A 108 12.87 -5.65 15.00
C ASP A 108 11.73 -4.62 15.16
N CYS A 109 10.77 -4.95 16.02
CA CYS A 109 9.53 -4.21 16.21
C CYS A 109 9.40 -3.77 17.66
N GLU A 110 8.88 -2.55 17.87
CA GLU A 110 8.68 -2.02 19.21
C GLU A 110 7.47 -2.69 19.88
N VAL A 111 7.63 -3.12 21.13
CA VAL A 111 6.55 -3.71 21.92
C VAL A 111 5.96 -2.66 22.85
N THR A 112 4.64 -2.48 22.79
CA THR A 112 3.88 -1.59 23.66
C THR A 112 2.84 -2.37 24.47
N GLY A 113 2.80 -2.11 25.78
CA GLY A 113 1.84 -2.73 26.69
C GLY A 113 2.36 -3.99 27.37
N SER A 114 1.59 -4.49 28.33
CA SER A 114 1.95 -5.61 29.20
C SER A 114 0.79 -6.59 29.28
N GLY A 115 0.98 -7.83 28.85
CA GLY A 115 -0.08 -8.82 28.91
C GLY A 115 0.34 -10.18 28.36
N PRO A 116 -0.56 -11.18 28.42
CA PRO A 116 -0.28 -12.53 27.91
C PRO A 116 -0.44 -12.66 26.39
N ASN A 117 -1.22 -11.77 25.77
CA ASN A 117 -1.57 -11.83 24.35
C ASN A 117 -1.18 -10.53 23.65
N TYR A 118 -0.49 -10.66 22.52
CA TYR A 118 -0.02 -9.56 21.70
C TYR A 118 -0.54 -9.68 20.26
N VAL A 119 -0.47 -8.59 19.51
CA VAL A 119 -0.74 -8.54 18.08
C VAL A 119 0.43 -7.82 17.43
N VAL A 120 1.04 -8.46 16.45
CA VAL A 120 1.98 -7.81 15.54
C VAL A 120 1.17 -7.12 14.46
N GLU A 121 1.41 -5.84 14.26
CA GLU A 121 0.86 -5.09 13.15
C GLU A 121 2.01 -4.56 12.29
N VAL A 122 2.03 -4.99 11.04
CA VAL A 122 3.02 -4.61 10.05
C VAL A 122 2.32 -3.80 8.97
N PHE A 123 2.83 -2.60 8.71
CA PHE A 123 2.41 -1.80 7.57
C PHE A 123 3.51 -1.85 6.50
N ALA A 124 3.14 -2.30 5.32
CA ALA A 124 4.05 -2.42 4.18
C ALA A 124 3.43 -1.84 2.92
N MET A 125 4.26 -1.45 1.98
CA MET A 125 3.84 -0.84 0.73
C MET A 125 4.56 -1.45 -0.46
N PRO A 126 3.89 -1.67 -1.61
CA PRO A 126 4.58 -2.08 -2.82
C PRO A 126 5.59 -1.01 -3.26
N GLU A 127 6.83 -1.41 -3.50
CA GLU A 127 7.91 -0.50 -3.90
C GLU A 127 7.55 0.40 -5.10
N PRO A 128 6.85 -0.07 -6.15
CA PRO A 128 6.44 0.81 -7.26
C PRO A 128 5.45 1.90 -6.87
N LEU A 129 4.76 1.75 -5.73
CA LEU A 129 3.78 2.72 -5.23
C LEU A 129 4.33 3.56 -4.07
N TYR A 130 5.52 3.22 -3.57
CA TYR A 130 6.11 3.90 -2.43
C TYR A 130 6.69 5.25 -2.83
N ASP A 131 6.18 6.32 -2.22
CA ASP A 131 6.73 7.67 -2.34
C ASP A 131 7.14 8.22 -0.95
N PRO A 132 8.44 8.33 -0.64
CA PRO A 132 8.89 8.84 0.65
C PRO A 132 8.49 10.30 0.91
N HIS A 133 8.12 11.06 -0.12
CA HIS A 133 7.74 12.47 -0.02
C HIS A 133 6.22 12.67 0.12
N ASN A 134 5.41 11.64 -0.13
CA ASN A 134 3.95 11.70 -0.03
C ASN A 134 3.39 10.61 0.91
N PRO A 135 3.37 10.84 2.24
CA PRO A 135 2.89 9.84 3.19
C PRO A 135 1.38 9.57 3.08
N THR A 136 0.61 10.49 2.51
CA THR A 136 -0.84 10.33 2.31
C THR A 136 -1.14 9.24 1.29
N ASP A 137 -0.46 9.27 0.15
CA ASP A 137 -0.58 8.22 -0.87
C ASP A 137 -0.10 6.87 -0.30
N ASN A 138 0.94 6.89 0.54
CA ASN A 138 1.43 5.68 1.20
C ASN A 138 0.39 5.04 2.12
N ALA A 139 -0.35 5.86 2.88
CA ALA A 139 -1.41 5.39 3.75
C ALA A 139 -2.60 4.78 2.97
N GLN A 140 -2.89 5.29 1.76
CA GLN A 140 -4.01 4.84 0.94
C GLN A 140 -3.79 3.45 0.32
N TYR A 141 -2.60 3.20 -0.23
CA TYR A 141 -2.31 1.97 -0.99
C TYR A 141 -1.49 0.94 -0.20
N GLY A 142 -1.16 1.24 1.05
CA GLY A 142 -0.46 0.31 1.91
C GLY A 142 -1.28 -0.91 2.31
N LEU A 143 -0.56 -1.91 2.79
CA LEU A 143 -1.04 -3.18 3.28
C LEU A 143 -0.84 -3.21 4.78
N LEU A 144 -1.91 -3.50 5.51
CA LEU A 144 -1.87 -3.69 6.95
C LEU A 144 -2.04 -5.18 7.26
N ILE A 145 -1.02 -5.77 7.86
CA ILE A 145 -1.00 -7.18 8.24
C ILE A 145 -1.07 -7.24 9.76
N ARG A 146 -2.02 -8.00 10.30
CA ARG A 146 -2.16 -8.25 11.73
C ARG A 146 -1.98 -9.73 12.02
N TYR A 147 -1.06 -10.05 12.92
CA TYR A 147 -0.74 -11.41 13.31
C TYR A 147 -0.85 -11.55 14.84
N PRO A 148 -1.73 -12.43 15.36
CA PRO A 148 -1.85 -12.65 16.79
C PRO A 148 -0.65 -13.44 17.34
N LEU A 149 -0.07 -12.92 18.42
CA LEU A 149 0.96 -13.56 19.24
C LEU A 149 0.31 -13.97 20.57
N GLY A 150 -0.19 -15.21 20.66
CA GLY A 150 -0.78 -15.73 21.90
C GLY A 150 -1.63 -16.98 21.69
N GLY A 151 -1.27 -18.04 22.41
CA GLY A 151 -1.85 -19.39 22.35
C GLY A 151 -0.73 -20.42 22.16
N GLU A 152 -0.56 -21.31 23.14
CA GLU A 152 0.41 -22.41 23.14
C GLU A 152 0.51 -23.10 21.76
N VAL A 153 1.73 -23.25 21.26
CA VAL A 153 2.04 -24.31 20.29
C VAL A 153 1.96 -25.62 21.09
N PRO A 154 1.09 -26.58 20.74
CA PRO A 154 1.12 -27.90 21.35
C PRO A 154 2.44 -28.63 21.09
#